data_AF-A0AAV1TMQ6-F1
#
_entry.id   AF-A0AAV1TMQ6-F1
#
_cell.length_a   1.000
_cell.length_b   1.000
_cell.length_c   1.000
_cell.angle_alpha   90.00
_cell.angle_beta   90.00
_cell.angle_gamma   90.00
#
_symmetry.space_group_name_H-M   'P 1'
#
loop_
_entity.id
_entity.type
_entity.pdbx_description
1 polymer ?
#
loop_
_entity_poly.entity_id
_entity_poly.type
_entity_poly.pdbx_seq_one_letter_code
_entity_poly.pdbx_strand_id
1 'polypeptide(L)'
;MRVYYFALALCAALAGVTITASEPAESAIPLGSVHDAAKHQDGVHFERSLMAAEATNHEARSPVGEDLMLVVEPMAPKVKSWAERFAQLVTNLRLRWEVKALAKQIRRQAVTKEDPNYSADFLIRLMTAEQADGLATLYMKEGKGDTPEVALANVLAGTYGDEAMVRALITHSFARESVEGMGVGRVQSAMIARWEAGDCTLETMIKWILGVDSHFPDHQFFNPVVFKLLSAAGSASSPDVVYKALFKHFGNDVRRFADVLEAAESRDFHDHKAVRECARWLESWQKVNLNGAAMI
;
A
#
# COMPACT_ATOMS: atom_id res chain seq x y z
N MET A 1 -20.97 7.70 25.39
CA MET A 1 -19.68 7.90 26.11
C MET A 1 -19.48 7.01 27.34
N ARG A 2 -20.52 6.54 28.04
CA ARG A 2 -20.34 5.75 29.30
C ARG A 2 -19.75 4.34 29.12
N VAL A 3 -19.93 3.70 27.96
CA VAL A 3 -19.41 2.34 27.70
C VAL A 3 -17.89 2.31 27.46
N TYR A 4 -17.31 3.41 26.96
CA TYR A 4 -15.87 3.51 26.69
C TYR A 4 -15.02 3.54 27.96
N TYR A 5 -15.53 4.19 29.03
CA TYR A 5 -14.84 4.23 30.32
C TYR A 5 -14.78 2.87 31.00
N PHE A 6 -15.83 2.05 30.87
CA PHE A 6 -15.84 0.71 31.45
C PHE A 6 -14.85 -0.23 30.76
N ALA A 7 -14.75 -0.19 29.42
CA ALA A 7 -13.79 -1.02 28.69
C ALA A 7 -12.34 -0.60 28.97
N LEU A 8 -12.05 0.71 28.96
CA LEU A 8 -10.71 1.23 29.28
C LEU A 8 -10.30 0.97 30.73
N ALA A 9 -11.22 1.13 31.69
CA ALA A 9 -10.96 0.83 33.09
C ALA A 9 -10.72 -0.67 33.32
N LEU A 10 -11.46 -1.54 32.62
CA LEU A 10 -11.26 -2.98 32.70
C LEU A 10 -9.92 -3.42 32.09
N CYS A 11 -9.52 -2.82 30.96
CA CYS A 11 -8.20 -3.08 30.36
C CYS A 11 -7.04 -2.57 31.23
N ALA A 12 -7.18 -1.38 31.84
CA ALA A 12 -6.17 -0.85 32.76
C ALA A 12 -6.07 -1.68 34.05
N ALA A 13 -7.19 -2.18 34.57
CA ALA A 13 -7.22 -3.07 35.72
C ALA A 13 -6.56 -4.44 35.40
N LEU A 14 -6.79 -4.98 34.21
CA LEU A 14 -6.17 -6.24 33.77
C LEU A 14 -4.66 -6.10 33.54
N ALA A 15 -4.20 -4.97 32.98
CA ALA A 15 -2.76 -4.70 32.84
C ALA A 15 -2.05 -4.57 34.19
N GLY A 16 -2.71 -4.00 35.20
CA GLY A 16 -2.17 -3.89 36.57
C GLY A 16 -2.00 -5.24 37.28
N VAL A 17 -2.86 -6.22 37.00
CA VAL A 17 -2.79 -7.57 37.60
C VAL A 17 -1.70 -8.44 36.98
N THR A 18 -1.33 -8.20 35.72
CA THR A 18 -0.24 -8.94 35.06
C THR A 18 1.17 -8.42 35.37
N ILE A 19 1.31 -7.21 35.91
CA ILE A 19 2.62 -6.58 36.16
C ILE A 19 3.21 -6.98 37.53
N THR A 20 2.44 -7.60 38.44
CA THR A 20 2.95 -8.05 39.74
C THR A 20 3.62 -9.43 39.73
N ALA A 21 3.86 -10.02 38.56
CA ALA A 21 4.58 -11.29 38.40
C ALA A 21 5.81 -11.14 37.51
N SER A 22 6.76 -10.31 37.92
CA SER A 22 8.15 -10.45 37.44
C SER A 22 9.13 -10.12 38.56
N GLU A 23 9.76 -11.16 39.11
CA GLU A 23 11.02 -11.06 39.85
C GLU A 23 12.22 -10.95 38.87
N PRO A 24 13.40 -10.52 39.34
CA PRO A 24 14.12 -9.37 38.77
C PRO A 24 15.16 -9.73 37.70
N ALA A 25 15.51 -8.73 36.89
CA ALA A 25 16.65 -8.77 35.98
C ALA A 25 17.95 -8.46 36.74
N GLU A 26 18.85 -9.46 36.83
CA GLU A 26 20.26 -9.24 37.15
C GLU A 26 21.04 -8.82 35.89
N SER A 27 21.84 -7.75 36.03
CA SER A 27 23.09 -7.43 35.31
C SER A 27 22.98 -7.15 33.80
N ALA A 28 23.54 -6.09 33.21
CA ALA A 28 24.30 -4.92 33.61
C ALA A 28 24.41 -4.01 32.36
N ILE A 29 24.58 -2.70 32.54
CA ILE A 29 25.51 -1.82 31.79
C ILE A 29 25.47 -0.43 32.47
N PRO A 30 26.63 0.20 32.74
CA PRO A 30 26.72 1.41 33.55
C PRO A 30 26.55 2.67 32.68
N LEU A 31 25.81 3.65 33.22
CA LEU A 31 25.91 5.06 32.80
C LEU A 31 26.14 5.89 34.05
N GLY A 32 27.21 6.68 34.02
CA GLY A 32 27.62 7.51 35.13
C GLY A 32 26.78 8.77 35.29
N SER A 33 26.70 9.23 36.54
CA SER A 33 26.83 10.63 36.96
C SER A 33 26.96 10.62 38.50
N VAL A 34 28.15 10.79 39.07
CA VAL A 34 28.69 12.06 39.57
C VAL A 34 27.96 12.58 40.83
N HIS A 35 28.73 12.55 41.92
CA HIS A 35 28.75 13.41 43.12
C HIS A 35 27.97 13.03 44.40
N ASP A 36 28.70 12.33 45.28
CA ASP A 36 29.22 12.83 46.57
C ASP A 36 28.34 13.77 47.41
N ALA A 37 27.89 13.27 48.57
CA ALA A 37 27.97 13.98 49.85
C ALA A 37 27.65 13.05 51.04
N ALA A 38 28.74 12.60 51.69
CA ALA A 38 28.96 12.69 53.13
C ALA A 38 28.09 11.93 54.18
N LYS A 39 28.81 11.04 54.88
CA LYS A 39 29.03 11.00 56.36
C LYS A 39 28.22 10.03 57.25
N HIS A 40 29.03 9.28 58.01
CA HIS A 40 28.89 8.85 59.42
C HIS A 40 27.99 7.63 59.72
N GLN A 41 28.60 6.49 60.07
CA GLN A 41 29.05 6.02 61.41
C GLN A 41 27.96 5.17 62.09
N ASP A 42 28.20 3.86 62.22
CA ASP A 42 28.72 3.16 63.42
C ASP A 42 27.69 2.97 64.53
N GLY A 43 27.54 1.72 65.00
CA GLY A 43 26.87 1.37 66.26
C GLY A 43 25.80 0.27 66.10
N VAL A 44 26.10 -1.04 66.21
CA VAL A 44 26.25 -1.79 67.48
C VAL A 44 24.87 -1.90 68.17
N HIS A 45 24.23 -3.05 68.48
CA HIS A 45 24.72 -4.35 68.95
C HIS A 45 23.54 -5.34 69.12
N PHE A 46 23.90 -6.61 69.29
CA PHE A 46 23.29 -7.63 70.17
C PHE A 46 22.21 -8.58 69.60
N GLU A 47 22.74 -9.71 69.15
CA GLU A 47 22.17 -11.06 69.21
C GLU A 47 21.51 -11.44 70.55
N ARG A 48 20.82 -12.59 70.47
CA ARG A 48 20.36 -13.52 71.51
C ARG A 48 18.97 -13.21 72.07
N SER A 49 17.99 -14.10 71.98
CA SER A 49 18.10 -15.57 71.93
C SER A 49 16.72 -16.19 71.70
N LEU A 50 16.77 -17.49 71.42
CA LEU A 50 15.85 -18.53 71.90
C LEU A 50 14.61 -18.86 71.03
N MET A 51 14.73 -20.07 70.46
CA MET A 51 13.79 -21.19 70.55
C MET A 51 13.16 -21.62 69.23
N ALA A 52 13.61 -22.81 68.84
CA ALA A 52 12.89 -23.84 68.11
C ALA A 52 11.38 -23.62 67.96
N ALA A 53 10.96 -23.55 66.69
CA ALA A 53 9.70 -24.11 66.26
C ALA A 53 9.96 -24.87 64.97
N GLU A 54 10.14 -26.18 65.13
CA GLU A 54 9.86 -27.17 64.11
C GLU A 54 8.38 -26.99 63.72
N ALA A 55 8.11 -26.36 62.58
CA ALA A 55 6.75 -26.25 62.05
C ALA A 55 6.79 -25.98 60.54
N THR A 56 6.67 -27.08 59.80
CA THR A 56 5.94 -27.19 58.53
C THR A 56 6.31 -26.21 57.41
N ASN A 57 7.03 -26.74 56.42
CA ASN A 57 6.87 -26.37 55.02
C ASN A 57 5.41 -26.57 54.61
N HIS A 58 4.56 -25.60 54.92
CA HIS A 58 3.31 -25.39 54.23
C HIS A 58 3.39 -24.00 53.63
N GLU A 59 3.88 -23.95 52.39
CA GLU A 59 3.40 -22.97 51.42
C GLU A 59 1.88 -23.02 51.50
N ALA A 60 1.28 -22.12 52.27
CA ALA A 60 -0.14 -21.87 52.19
C ALA A 60 -0.36 -21.24 50.82
N ARG A 61 -0.47 -22.08 49.78
CA ARG A 61 -1.11 -21.72 48.53
C ARG A 61 -2.47 -21.18 48.94
N SER A 62 -2.61 -19.87 48.88
CA SER A 62 -3.85 -19.21 49.24
C SER A 62 -4.95 -19.79 48.35
N PRO A 63 -6.01 -20.39 48.91
CA PRO A 63 -7.09 -21.00 48.13
C PRO A 63 -7.81 -19.97 47.24
N VAL A 64 -7.65 -18.68 47.55
CA VAL A 64 -8.14 -17.55 46.76
C VAL A 64 -7.48 -17.49 45.38
N GLY A 65 -6.22 -17.93 45.24
CA GLY A 65 -5.50 -17.94 43.96
C GLY A 65 -5.99 -19.04 43.02
N GLU A 66 -6.31 -20.22 43.55
CA GLU A 66 -6.84 -21.35 42.77
C GLU A 66 -8.29 -21.10 42.32
N ASP A 67 -9.13 -20.50 43.18
CA ASP A 67 -10.49 -20.10 42.83
C ASP A 67 -10.55 -18.96 41.81
N LEU A 68 -9.62 -17.98 41.87
CA LEU A 68 -9.52 -16.93 40.86
C LEU A 68 -9.06 -17.48 39.51
N MET A 69 -8.12 -18.43 39.50
CA MET A 69 -7.66 -19.09 38.26
C MET A 69 -8.80 -19.84 37.56
N LEU A 70 -9.69 -20.50 38.31
CA LEU A 70 -10.87 -21.19 37.77
C LEU A 70 -11.87 -20.24 37.08
N VAL A 71 -11.87 -18.95 37.42
CA VAL A 71 -12.72 -17.93 36.79
C VAL A 71 -11.99 -17.20 35.66
N VAL A 72 -10.70 -16.93 35.82
CA VAL A 72 -9.88 -16.16 34.88
C VAL A 72 -9.52 -16.97 33.64
N GLU A 73 -9.13 -18.24 33.77
CA GLU A 73 -8.80 -19.11 32.61
C GLU A 73 -9.92 -19.19 31.57
N PRO A 74 -11.21 -19.45 31.94
CA PRO A 74 -12.28 -19.50 30.96
C PRO A 74 -12.71 -18.12 30.43
N MET A 75 -12.34 -17.02 31.11
CA MET A 75 -12.62 -15.65 30.65
C MET A 75 -11.54 -15.09 29.73
N ALA A 76 -10.28 -15.48 29.91
CA ALA A 76 -9.14 -15.03 29.09
C ALA A 76 -9.39 -15.10 27.57
N PRO A 77 -9.88 -16.22 26.99
CA PRO A 77 -10.15 -16.28 25.54
C PRO A 77 -11.32 -15.37 25.13
N LYS A 78 -12.32 -15.17 26.00
CA LYS A 78 -13.44 -14.26 25.73
C LYS A 78 -12.99 -12.81 25.71
N VAL A 79 -12.14 -12.41 26.66
CA VAL A 79 -11.55 -11.07 26.75
C VAL A 79 -10.65 -10.81 25.54
N LYS A 80 -9.81 -11.77 25.16
CA LYS A 80 -8.98 -11.67 23.94
C LYS A 80 -9.84 -11.48 22.69
N SER A 81 -10.87 -12.31 22.51
CA SER A 81 -11.80 -12.17 21.38
C SER A 81 -12.52 -10.82 21.38
N TRP A 82 -12.90 -10.31 22.54
CA TRP A 82 -13.50 -8.98 22.66
C TRP A 82 -12.53 -7.86 22.30
N ALA A 83 -11.28 -7.95 22.75
CA ALA A 83 -10.23 -6.99 22.44
C ALA A 83 -9.92 -6.97 20.93
N GLU A 84 -9.84 -8.13 20.28
CA GLU A 84 -9.67 -8.25 18.83
C GLU A 84 -10.84 -7.62 18.07
N ARG A 85 -12.08 -7.89 18.47
CA ARG A 85 -13.27 -7.28 17.85
C ARG A 85 -13.31 -5.76 18.05
N PHE A 86 -12.93 -5.29 19.23
CA PHE A 86 -12.90 -3.86 19.53
C PHE A 86 -11.80 -3.15 18.73
N ALA A 87 -10.60 -3.74 18.66
CA ALA A 87 -9.52 -3.24 17.82
C ALA A 87 -9.96 -3.15 16.35
N GLN A 88 -10.59 -4.20 15.82
CA GLN A 88 -11.12 -4.20 14.45
C GLN A 88 -12.17 -3.10 14.25
N LEU A 89 -13.07 -2.89 15.21
CA LEU A 89 -14.09 -1.85 15.14
C LEU A 89 -13.49 -0.44 15.13
N VAL A 90 -12.48 -0.20 15.97
CA VAL A 90 -11.75 1.08 16.00
C VAL A 90 -11.02 1.31 14.67
N THR A 91 -10.34 0.30 14.13
CA THR A 91 -9.68 0.37 12.82
C THR A 91 -10.68 0.67 11.71
N ASN A 92 -11.82 -0.03 11.67
CA ASN A 92 -12.87 0.19 10.67
C ASN A 92 -13.47 1.60 10.76
N LEU A 93 -13.68 2.12 11.98
CA LEU A 93 -14.16 3.48 12.18
C LEU A 93 -13.14 4.50 11.67
N ARG A 94 -11.86 4.32 12.02
CA ARG A 94 -10.76 5.18 11.56
C ARG A 94 -10.68 5.22 10.04
N LEU A 95 -10.65 4.07 9.38
CA LEU A 95 -10.62 3.98 7.93
C LEU A 95 -11.81 4.70 7.29
N ARG A 96 -13.01 4.55 7.86
CA ARG A 96 -14.21 5.25 7.37
C ARG A 96 -14.09 6.78 7.45
N TRP A 97 -13.45 7.31 8.49
CA TRP A 97 -13.18 8.74 8.61
C TRP A 97 -12.14 9.21 7.59
N GLU A 98 -11.06 8.46 7.43
CA GLU A 98 -10.00 8.76 6.45
C GLU A 98 -10.56 8.75 5.02
N VAL A 99 -11.34 7.73 4.64
CA VAL A 99 -12.00 7.63 3.33
C VAL A 99 -12.93 8.82 3.08
N LYS A 100 -13.72 9.24 4.08
CA LYS A 100 -14.60 10.42 3.95
C LYS A 100 -13.81 11.71 3.81
N ALA A 101 -12.71 11.86 4.54
CA ALA A 101 -11.83 13.01 4.44
C ALA A 101 -11.20 13.09 3.05
N LEU A 102 -10.71 11.96 2.54
CA LEU A 102 -10.13 11.83 1.20
C LEU A 102 -11.16 12.13 0.11
N ALA A 103 -12.37 11.57 0.21
CA ALA A 103 -13.45 11.88 -0.74
C ALA A 103 -13.80 13.38 -0.76
N LYS A 104 -13.80 14.03 0.41
CA LYS A 104 -14.00 15.47 0.52
C LYS A 104 -12.86 16.25 -0.13
N GLN A 105 -11.62 15.80 -0.01
CA GLN A 105 -10.46 16.40 -0.66
C GLN A 105 -10.54 16.30 -2.18
N ILE A 106 -10.85 15.11 -2.72
CA ILE A 106 -11.05 14.89 -4.17
C ILE A 106 -12.14 15.84 -4.71
N ARG A 107 -13.27 15.96 -4.01
CA ARG A 107 -14.35 16.90 -4.41
C ARG A 107 -13.93 18.36 -4.38
N ARG A 108 -13.09 18.76 -3.42
CA ARG A 108 -12.55 20.12 -3.39
C ARG A 108 -11.65 20.36 -4.59
N GLN A 109 -10.80 19.39 -4.92
CA GLN A 109 -9.93 19.45 -6.08
C GLN A 109 -10.70 19.56 -7.40
N ALA A 110 -11.84 18.89 -7.52
CA ALA A 110 -12.73 19.04 -8.68
C ALA A 110 -13.28 20.46 -8.88
N VAL A 111 -13.35 21.27 -7.82
CA VAL A 111 -13.86 22.66 -7.86
C VAL A 111 -12.73 23.67 -7.98
N THR A 112 -11.57 23.38 -7.41
CA THR A 112 -10.39 24.24 -7.49
C THR A 112 -9.70 24.06 -8.84
N LYS A 113 -9.26 25.16 -9.47
CA LYS A 113 -8.42 25.11 -10.69
C LYS A 113 -6.94 24.77 -10.37
N GLU A 114 -6.71 23.91 -9.40
CA GLU A 114 -5.35 23.40 -9.13
C GLU A 114 -4.86 22.58 -10.32
N ASP A 115 -3.53 22.50 -10.50
CA ASP A 115 -2.94 21.69 -11.57
C ASP A 115 -3.31 20.21 -11.36
N PRO A 116 -4.14 19.63 -12.25
CA PRO A 116 -4.62 18.26 -12.08
C PRO A 116 -3.48 17.23 -12.07
N ASN A 117 -2.35 17.53 -12.71
CA ASN A 117 -1.19 16.64 -12.71
C ASN A 117 -0.59 16.49 -11.32
N TYR A 118 -0.38 17.62 -10.64
CA TYR A 118 0.17 17.63 -9.29
C TYR A 118 -0.80 16.98 -8.29
N SER A 119 -2.10 17.29 -8.41
CA SER A 119 -3.12 16.76 -7.52
C SER A 119 -3.33 15.24 -7.68
N ALA A 120 -3.30 14.72 -8.90
CA ALA A 120 -3.39 13.28 -9.17
C ALA A 120 -2.17 12.53 -8.64
N ASP A 121 -0.96 13.05 -8.87
CA ASP A 121 0.28 12.46 -8.38
C ASP A 121 0.30 12.37 -6.84
N PHE A 122 -0.07 13.47 -6.18
CA PHE A 122 -0.16 13.55 -4.73
C PHE A 122 -1.18 12.57 -4.15
N LEU A 123 -2.35 12.43 -4.80
CA LEU A 123 -3.39 11.49 -4.38
C LEU A 123 -2.90 10.05 -4.45
N ILE A 124 -2.33 9.65 -5.60
CA ILE A 124 -1.87 8.27 -5.81
C ILE A 124 -0.75 7.91 -4.83
N ARG A 125 0.15 8.86 -4.55
CA ARG A 125 1.27 8.65 -3.63
C ARG A 125 0.84 8.35 -2.18
N LEU A 126 -0.19 9.04 -1.70
CA LEU A 126 -0.57 8.99 -0.29
C LEU A 126 -1.71 8.02 0.02
N MET A 127 -2.41 7.55 -1.00
CA MET A 127 -3.54 6.67 -0.82
C MET A 127 -3.08 5.23 -0.57
N THR A 128 -3.63 4.61 0.47
CA THR A 128 -3.43 3.17 0.73
C THR A 128 -4.41 2.33 -0.09
N ALA A 129 -4.15 1.02 -0.22
CA ALA A 129 -5.06 0.08 -0.88
C ALA A 129 -6.46 0.08 -0.22
N GLU A 130 -6.50 0.05 1.11
CA GLU A 130 -7.75 0.07 1.90
C GLU A 130 -8.55 1.37 1.68
N GLN A 131 -7.85 2.51 1.55
CA GLN A 131 -8.48 3.78 1.24
C GLN A 131 -9.04 3.81 -0.18
N ALA A 132 -8.31 3.26 -1.17
CA ALA A 132 -8.78 3.15 -2.54
C ALA A 132 -10.05 2.27 -2.63
N ASP A 133 -10.09 1.14 -1.93
CA ASP A 133 -11.26 0.26 -1.85
C ASP A 133 -12.44 0.91 -1.12
N GLY A 134 -12.15 1.62 -0.04
CA GLY A 134 -13.14 2.41 0.69
C GLY A 134 -13.77 3.50 -0.18
N LEU A 135 -12.97 4.21 -0.98
CA LEU A 135 -13.45 5.22 -1.93
C LEU A 135 -14.29 4.60 -3.04
N ALA A 136 -13.81 3.51 -3.66
CA ALA A 136 -14.54 2.78 -4.69
C ALA A 136 -15.94 2.39 -4.22
N THR A 137 -16.02 1.80 -3.01
CA THR A 137 -17.29 1.41 -2.39
C THR A 137 -18.18 2.62 -2.06
N LEU A 138 -17.59 3.71 -1.57
CA LEU A 138 -18.32 4.94 -1.26
C LEU A 138 -18.94 5.55 -2.53
N TYR A 139 -18.16 5.70 -3.60
CA TYR A 139 -18.62 6.29 -4.85
C TYR A 139 -19.64 5.45 -5.58
N MET A 140 -19.52 4.12 -5.53
CA MET A 140 -20.56 3.22 -6.04
C MET A 140 -21.89 3.44 -5.31
N LYS A 141 -21.87 3.54 -3.98
CA LYS A 141 -23.08 3.85 -3.18
C LYS A 141 -23.67 5.22 -3.47
N GLU A 142 -22.86 6.15 -3.96
CA GLU A 142 -23.29 7.48 -4.40
C GLU A 142 -23.79 7.50 -5.86
N GLY A 143 -23.90 6.33 -6.52
CA GLY A 143 -24.38 6.21 -7.89
C GLY A 143 -23.40 6.71 -8.94
N LYS A 144 -22.09 6.70 -8.65
CA LYS A 144 -21.04 7.12 -9.61
C LYS A 144 -20.59 6.03 -10.57
N GLY A 145 -21.12 4.82 -10.43
CA GLY A 145 -20.87 3.66 -11.30
C GLY A 145 -21.52 2.41 -10.74
N ASP A 146 -21.70 1.40 -11.60
CA ASP A 146 -22.39 0.15 -11.27
C ASP A 146 -21.51 -0.85 -10.50
N THR A 147 -20.19 -0.69 -10.60
CA THR A 147 -19.20 -1.45 -9.83
C THR A 147 -18.28 -0.50 -9.06
N PRO A 148 -17.61 -0.97 -7.99
CA PRO A 148 -16.65 -0.14 -7.24
C PRO A 148 -15.55 0.43 -8.14
N GLU A 149 -15.02 -0.37 -9.06
CA GLU A 149 -13.95 0.01 -9.98
C GLU A 149 -14.41 1.11 -10.95
N VAL A 150 -15.58 0.94 -11.58
CA VAL A 150 -16.13 1.94 -12.50
C VAL A 150 -16.43 3.24 -11.77
N ALA A 151 -16.99 3.16 -10.55
CA ALA A 151 -17.28 4.34 -9.75
C ALA A 151 -16.01 5.11 -9.36
N LEU A 152 -14.95 4.41 -8.95
CA LEU A 152 -13.66 5.03 -8.65
C LEU A 152 -13.07 5.71 -9.89
N ALA A 153 -13.00 4.98 -11.01
CA ALA A 153 -12.42 5.49 -12.25
C ALA A 153 -13.17 6.72 -12.78
N ASN A 154 -14.50 6.70 -12.75
CA ASN A 154 -15.34 7.83 -13.18
C ASN A 154 -15.07 9.09 -12.35
N VAL A 155 -14.94 8.95 -11.03
CA VAL A 155 -14.68 10.09 -10.15
C VAL A 155 -13.28 10.63 -10.36
N LEU A 156 -12.27 9.77 -10.45
CA LEU A 156 -10.88 10.20 -10.65
C LEU A 156 -10.69 10.86 -12.02
N ALA A 157 -11.16 10.22 -13.10
CA ALA A 157 -11.11 10.80 -14.45
C ALA A 157 -11.92 12.10 -14.54
N GLY A 158 -13.10 12.17 -13.91
CA GLY A 158 -13.89 13.39 -13.88
C GLY A 158 -13.27 14.53 -13.05
N THR A 159 -12.40 14.20 -12.10
CA THR A 159 -11.75 15.19 -11.21
C THR A 159 -10.42 15.68 -11.80
N TYR A 160 -9.57 14.77 -12.26
CA TYR A 160 -8.21 15.10 -12.70
C TYR A 160 -8.03 15.03 -14.22
N GLY A 161 -8.91 14.33 -14.93
CA GLY A 161 -8.73 14.03 -16.35
C GLY A 161 -7.87 12.79 -16.59
N ASP A 162 -8.13 12.11 -17.70
CA ASP A 162 -7.45 10.86 -18.04
C ASP A 162 -5.93 11.04 -18.26
N GLU A 163 -5.51 12.15 -18.87
CA GLU A 163 -4.10 12.48 -19.09
C GLU A 163 -3.31 12.61 -17.77
N ALA A 164 -3.86 13.34 -16.80
CA ALA A 164 -3.23 13.49 -15.48
C ALA A 164 -3.14 12.15 -14.74
N MET A 165 -4.15 11.29 -14.89
CA MET A 165 -4.13 9.95 -14.31
C MET A 165 -3.08 9.04 -14.96
N VAL A 166 -2.94 9.07 -16.29
CA VAL A 166 -1.86 8.36 -17.00
C VAL A 166 -0.50 8.83 -16.48
N ARG A 167 -0.30 10.14 -16.39
CA ARG A 167 0.94 10.72 -15.87
C ARG A 167 1.26 10.25 -14.47
N ALA A 168 0.32 10.38 -13.54
CA ALA A 168 0.52 9.97 -12.17
C ALA A 168 0.87 8.47 -12.06
N LEU A 169 0.16 7.60 -12.78
CA LEU A 169 0.45 6.15 -12.78
C LEU A 169 1.86 5.84 -13.31
N ILE A 170 2.31 6.54 -14.35
CA ILE A 170 3.65 6.35 -14.92
C ILE A 170 4.73 6.89 -13.98
N THR A 171 4.55 8.07 -13.41
CA THR A 171 5.49 8.66 -12.44
C THR A 171 5.71 7.72 -11.25
N HIS A 172 4.65 7.14 -10.70
CA HIS A 172 4.76 6.17 -9.59
C HIS A 172 5.36 4.82 -10.01
N SER A 173 5.26 4.44 -11.28
CA SER A 173 5.92 3.22 -11.77
C SER A 173 7.44 3.34 -11.85
N PHE A 174 7.96 4.57 -11.98
CA PHE A 174 9.39 4.84 -12.03
C PHE A 174 10.01 5.07 -10.64
N ALA A 175 9.19 5.49 -9.68
CA ALA A 175 9.61 5.58 -8.29
C ALA A 175 9.85 4.14 -7.78
N ARG A 176 11.12 3.75 -7.57
CA ARG A 176 11.53 2.46 -7.00
C ARG A 176 11.12 2.28 -5.53
N GLU A 177 10.17 3.06 -5.03
CA GLU A 177 9.63 2.95 -3.68
C GLU A 177 8.79 1.67 -3.58
N SER A 178 8.73 1.07 -2.39
CA SER A 178 7.88 -0.10 -2.17
C SER A 178 6.42 0.29 -2.39
N VAL A 179 5.83 -0.21 -3.48
CA VAL A 179 4.39 -0.11 -3.80
C VAL A 179 3.52 -1.00 -2.92
N GLU A 180 4.12 -1.77 -2.02
CA GLU A 180 3.41 -2.66 -1.10
C GLU A 180 2.57 -1.83 -0.11
N GLY A 181 1.25 -1.99 -0.17
CA GLY A 181 0.28 -1.23 0.63
C GLY A 181 -0.23 0.06 0.00
N MET A 182 0.35 0.53 -1.11
CA MET A 182 -0.16 1.69 -1.84
C MET A 182 -1.40 1.33 -2.67
N GLY A 183 -2.32 2.29 -2.76
CA GLY A 183 -3.55 2.19 -3.57
C GLY A 183 -3.30 2.27 -5.07
N VAL A 184 -2.05 2.46 -5.51
CA VAL A 184 -1.67 2.62 -6.93
C VAL A 184 -2.18 1.46 -7.77
N GLY A 185 -1.98 0.20 -7.36
CA GLY A 185 -2.43 -0.96 -8.12
C GLY A 185 -3.95 -1.02 -8.28
N ARG A 186 -4.69 -0.59 -7.25
CA ARG A 186 -6.15 -0.53 -7.28
C ARG A 186 -6.65 0.56 -8.23
N VAL A 187 -6.06 1.75 -8.16
CA VAL A 187 -6.35 2.86 -9.08
C VAL A 187 -6.00 2.49 -10.52
N GLN A 188 -4.81 1.93 -10.74
CA GLN A 188 -4.35 1.50 -12.05
C GLN A 188 -5.35 0.52 -12.67
N SER A 189 -5.80 -0.48 -11.91
CA SER A 189 -6.77 -1.48 -12.38
C SER A 189 -8.11 -0.84 -12.75
N ALA A 190 -8.60 0.10 -11.92
CA ALA A 190 -9.85 0.80 -12.20
C ALA A 190 -9.77 1.69 -13.46
N MET A 191 -8.67 2.43 -13.62
CA MET A 191 -8.45 3.29 -14.79
C MET A 191 -8.24 2.49 -16.07
N ILE A 192 -7.50 1.38 -16.00
CA ILE A 192 -7.33 0.44 -17.13
C ILE A 192 -8.70 -0.08 -17.60
N ALA A 193 -9.52 -0.60 -16.68
CA ALA A 193 -10.85 -1.11 -17.04
C ALA A 193 -11.71 -0.02 -17.70
N ARG A 194 -11.59 1.23 -17.25
CA ARG A 194 -12.27 2.38 -17.86
C ARG A 194 -11.78 2.66 -19.29
N TRP A 195 -10.47 2.65 -19.53
CA TRP A 195 -9.93 2.91 -20.87
C TRP A 195 -10.18 1.75 -21.85
N GLU A 196 -10.20 0.51 -21.36
CA GLU A 196 -10.58 -0.68 -22.14
C GLU A 196 -12.04 -0.61 -22.62
N ALA A 197 -12.94 -0.12 -21.76
CA ALA A 197 -14.36 0.01 -22.05
C ALA A 197 -14.74 1.31 -22.78
N GLY A 198 -13.82 2.27 -22.87
CA GLY A 198 -14.07 3.60 -23.42
C GLY A 198 -13.45 3.82 -24.80
N ASP A 199 -13.56 5.04 -25.29
CA ASP A 199 -13.07 5.44 -26.62
C ASP A 199 -11.58 5.87 -26.64
N CYS A 200 -10.79 5.48 -25.63
CA CYS A 200 -9.38 5.85 -25.58
C CYS A 200 -8.61 5.13 -26.68
N THR A 201 -8.09 5.87 -27.66
CA THR A 201 -7.29 5.28 -28.75
C THR A 201 -5.82 5.11 -28.35
N LEU A 202 -5.12 4.18 -29.00
CA LEU A 202 -3.67 4.01 -28.84
C LEU A 202 -2.89 5.31 -29.14
N GLU A 203 -3.31 6.08 -30.14
CA GLU A 203 -2.68 7.36 -30.48
C GLU A 203 -2.83 8.38 -29.35
N THR A 204 -4.04 8.46 -28.77
CA THR A 204 -4.32 9.29 -27.59
C THR A 204 -3.46 8.88 -26.39
N MET A 205 -3.39 7.57 -26.11
CA MET A 205 -2.59 7.05 -25.00
C MET A 205 -1.09 7.32 -25.18
N ILE A 206 -0.55 7.10 -26.38
CA ILE A 206 0.85 7.44 -26.71
C ILE A 206 1.10 8.93 -26.47
N LYS A 207 0.18 9.80 -26.92
CA LYS A 207 0.30 11.24 -26.69
C LYS A 207 0.34 11.59 -25.19
N TRP A 208 -0.54 11.00 -24.38
CA TRP A 208 -0.55 11.23 -22.93
C TRP A 208 0.72 10.71 -22.24
N ILE A 209 1.24 9.56 -22.66
CA ILE A 209 2.51 9.00 -22.17
C ILE A 209 3.67 9.96 -22.47
N LEU A 210 3.74 10.51 -23.67
CA LEU A 210 4.78 11.48 -24.05
C LEU A 210 4.60 12.83 -23.33
N GLY A 211 3.38 13.15 -22.88
CA GLY A 211 3.10 14.33 -22.06
C GLY A 211 3.64 14.23 -20.62
N VAL A 212 4.08 13.05 -20.17
CA VAL A 212 4.64 12.85 -18.82
C VAL A 212 5.96 13.59 -18.65
N ASP A 213 6.84 13.50 -19.65
CA ASP A 213 8.14 14.16 -19.68
C ASP A 213 8.49 14.57 -21.11
N SER A 214 8.91 15.83 -21.26
CA SER A 214 9.54 16.36 -22.47
C SER A 214 10.65 15.50 -23.08
N HIS A 215 11.33 14.68 -22.26
CA HIS A 215 12.40 13.77 -22.65
C HIS A 215 12.06 12.31 -22.34
N PHE A 216 10.80 11.91 -22.49
CA PHE A 216 10.37 10.52 -22.29
C PHE A 216 11.23 9.55 -23.14
N PRO A 217 12.08 8.69 -22.54
CA PRO A 217 12.97 7.84 -23.30
C PRO A 217 12.22 6.76 -24.07
N ASP A 218 12.51 6.58 -25.36
CA ASP A 218 11.81 5.64 -26.25
C ASP A 218 11.71 4.21 -25.67
N HIS A 219 12.73 3.73 -24.96
CA HIS A 219 12.71 2.38 -24.37
C HIS A 219 11.66 2.22 -23.23
N GLN A 220 11.21 3.31 -22.60
CA GLN A 220 10.24 3.29 -21.50
C GLN A 220 8.84 2.87 -21.95
N PHE A 221 8.55 2.82 -23.27
CA PHE A 221 7.32 2.21 -23.76
C PHE A 221 7.18 0.72 -23.40
N PHE A 222 8.30 0.05 -23.06
CA PHE A 222 8.33 -1.32 -22.56
C PHE A 222 8.41 -1.44 -21.03
N ASN A 223 8.28 -0.34 -20.30
CA ASN A 223 8.02 -0.40 -18.86
C ASN A 223 6.69 -1.16 -18.64
N PRO A 224 6.59 -2.11 -17.69
CA PRO A 224 5.39 -2.92 -17.51
C PRO A 224 4.11 -2.11 -17.31
N VAL A 225 4.17 -0.98 -16.59
CA VAL A 225 3.01 -0.10 -16.40
C VAL A 225 2.65 0.60 -17.69
N VAL A 226 3.63 1.21 -18.38
CA VAL A 226 3.40 1.91 -19.65
C VAL A 226 2.83 0.98 -20.71
N PHE A 227 3.40 -0.23 -20.85
CA PHE A 227 2.94 -1.23 -21.81
C PHE A 227 1.51 -1.71 -21.49
N LYS A 228 1.17 -1.86 -20.21
CA LYS A 228 -0.18 -2.21 -19.78
C LYS A 228 -1.18 -1.08 -20.08
N LEU A 229 -0.80 0.18 -19.91
CA LEU A 229 -1.62 1.33 -20.29
C LEU A 229 -1.87 1.38 -21.80
N LEU A 230 -0.84 1.13 -22.62
CA LEU A 230 -1.00 1.01 -24.07
C LEU A 230 -1.96 -0.13 -24.44
N SER A 231 -1.82 -1.28 -23.80
CA SER A 231 -2.69 -2.44 -24.03
C SER A 231 -4.15 -2.16 -23.64
N ALA A 232 -4.37 -1.27 -22.67
CA ALA A 232 -5.70 -0.84 -22.26
C ALA A 232 -6.37 0.11 -23.27
N ALA A 233 -5.59 0.75 -24.15
CA ALA A 233 -6.12 1.70 -25.12
C ALA A 233 -6.72 0.98 -26.35
N GLY A 234 -8.00 1.19 -26.60
CA GLY A 234 -8.62 1.02 -27.91
C GLY A 234 -8.99 -0.42 -28.28
N SER A 235 -9.58 -1.18 -27.35
CA SER A 235 -9.96 -2.59 -27.58
C SER A 235 -8.82 -3.42 -28.22
N ALA A 236 -7.56 -3.12 -27.87
CA ALA A 236 -6.38 -3.80 -28.38
C ALA A 236 -6.41 -5.28 -27.95
N SER A 237 -7.13 -6.07 -28.73
CA SER A 237 -7.42 -7.48 -28.49
C SER A 237 -6.19 -8.36 -28.67
N SER A 238 -5.10 -7.81 -29.22
CA SER A 238 -3.80 -8.47 -29.26
C SER A 238 -2.62 -7.49 -29.04
N PRO A 239 -1.51 -7.98 -28.48
CA PRO A 239 -0.25 -7.22 -28.37
C PRO A 239 0.26 -6.67 -29.72
N ASP A 240 -0.02 -7.36 -30.83
CA ASP A 240 0.41 -6.93 -32.18
C ASP A 240 -0.14 -5.56 -32.57
N VAL A 241 -1.35 -5.20 -32.10
CA VAL A 241 -1.94 -3.88 -32.36
C VAL A 241 -1.11 -2.79 -31.67
N VAL A 242 -0.64 -3.06 -30.43
CA VAL A 242 0.25 -2.17 -29.70
C VAL A 242 1.60 -2.06 -30.40
N TYR A 243 2.21 -3.18 -30.79
CA TYR A 243 3.50 -3.20 -31.49
C TYR A 243 3.44 -2.40 -32.80
N LYS A 244 2.36 -2.58 -33.58
CA LYS A 244 2.14 -1.84 -34.82
C LYS A 244 1.98 -0.33 -34.57
N ALA A 245 1.27 0.06 -33.52
CA ALA A 245 1.11 1.46 -33.15
C ALA A 245 2.44 2.10 -32.72
N LEU A 246 3.23 1.40 -31.92
CA LEU A 246 4.57 1.83 -31.54
C LEU A 246 5.50 1.93 -32.76
N PHE A 247 5.50 0.93 -33.63
CA PHE A 247 6.29 0.98 -34.86
C PHE A 247 5.95 2.18 -35.74
N LYS A 248 4.65 2.48 -35.89
CA LYS A 248 4.18 3.69 -36.58
C LYS A 248 4.63 4.98 -35.86
N HIS A 249 4.57 5.01 -34.53
CA HIS A 249 5.06 6.13 -33.73
C HIS A 249 6.56 6.40 -33.97
N PHE A 250 7.36 5.33 -34.13
CA PHE A 250 8.78 5.42 -34.49
C PHE A 250 9.04 5.64 -36.00
N GLY A 251 8.01 6.04 -36.76
CA GLY A 251 8.14 6.44 -38.16
C GLY A 251 8.16 5.28 -39.16
N ASN A 252 7.75 4.07 -38.73
CA ASN A 252 7.91 2.84 -39.50
C ASN A 252 9.38 2.55 -39.88
N ASP A 253 10.33 3.05 -39.09
CA ASP A 253 11.75 2.80 -39.28
C ASP A 253 12.15 1.56 -38.46
N VAL A 254 12.43 0.48 -39.18
CA VAL A 254 12.88 -0.79 -38.61
C VAL A 254 14.11 -0.59 -37.73
N ARG A 255 15.11 0.14 -38.22
CA ARG A 255 16.39 0.26 -37.53
C ARG A 255 16.20 1.02 -36.23
N ARG A 256 15.51 2.17 -36.30
CA ARG A 256 15.17 2.94 -35.10
C ARG A 256 14.37 2.09 -34.10
N PHE A 257 13.39 1.32 -34.55
CA PHE A 257 12.58 0.52 -33.65
C PHE A 257 13.36 -0.65 -33.05
N ALA A 258 14.28 -1.27 -33.80
CA ALA A 258 15.20 -2.28 -33.28
C ALA A 258 16.13 -1.71 -32.21
N ASP A 259 16.68 -0.50 -32.41
CA ASP A 259 17.52 0.19 -31.42
C ASP A 259 16.75 0.43 -30.10
N VAL A 260 15.45 0.76 -30.19
CA VAL A 260 14.57 0.91 -29.02
C VAL A 260 14.38 -0.41 -28.27
N LEU A 261 14.17 -1.52 -29.00
CA LEU A 261 14.02 -2.85 -28.42
C LEU A 261 15.32 -3.32 -27.74
N GLU A 262 16.47 -3.10 -28.36
CA GLU A 262 17.78 -3.40 -27.78
C GLU A 262 18.02 -2.59 -26.49
N ALA A 263 17.72 -1.30 -26.54
CA ALA A 263 17.80 -0.44 -25.37
C ALA A 263 16.88 -0.92 -24.23
N ALA A 264 15.67 -1.38 -24.53
CA ALA A 264 14.74 -1.94 -23.54
C ALA A 264 15.22 -3.29 -22.96
N GLU A 265 15.75 -4.18 -23.80
CA GLU A 265 16.25 -5.51 -23.39
C GLU A 265 17.45 -5.39 -22.42
N SER A 266 18.26 -4.33 -22.55
CA SER A 266 19.42 -4.09 -21.68
C SER A 266 19.09 -3.59 -20.26
N ARG A 267 17.80 -3.48 -19.90
CA ARG A 267 17.33 -2.79 -18.68
C ARG A 267 16.40 -3.66 -17.85
N ASP A 268 16.85 -4.05 -16.65
CA ASP A 268 16.19 -5.03 -15.75
C ASP A 268 14.74 -4.73 -15.31
N PHE A 269 14.25 -3.50 -15.49
CA PHE A 269 12.92 -3.07 -15.04
C PHE A 269 11.87 -3.03 -16.16
N HIS A 270 12.20 -3.52 -17.36
CA HIS A 270 11.25 -3.61 -18.48
C HIS A 270 10.58 -4.98 -18.54
N ASP A 271 9.47 -5.06 -19.25
CA ASP A 271 8.83 -6.32 -19.57
C ASP A 271 9.61 -7.05 -20.69
N HIS A 272 10.62 -7.82 -20.30
CA HIS A 272 11.43 -8.63 -21.23
C HIS A 272 10.62 -9.65 -22.03
N LYS A 273 9.42 -10.03 -21.58
CA LYS A 273 8.54 -10.88 -22.39
C LYS A 273 7.96 -10.05 -23.53
N ALA A 274 7.40 -8.88 -23.24
CA ALA A 274 6.86 -7.98 -24.24
C ALA A 274 7.92 -7.51 -25.25
N VAL A 275 9.15 -7.21 -24.81
CA VAL A 275 10.27 -6.84 -25.69
C VAL A 275 10.58 -7.97 -26.68
N ARG A 276 10.76 -9.19 -26.19
CA ARG A 276 11.07 -10.36 -27.05
C ARG A 276 9.93 -10.75 -27.98
N GLU A 277 8.68 -10.56 -27.56
CA GLU A 277 7.50 -10.77 -28.40
C GLU A 277 7.41 -9.70 -29.50
N CYS A 278 7.66 -8.44 -29.16
CA CYS A 278 7.72 -7.34 -30.12
C CYS A 278 8.86 -7.52 -31.16
N ALA A 279 10.03 -8.00 -30.73
CA ALA A 279 11.14 -8.31 -31.62
C ALA A 279 10.76 -9.41 -32.64
N ARG A 280 10.14 -10.51 -32.17
CA ARG A 280 9.64 -11.58 -33.03
C ARG A 280 8.57 -11.10 -34.00
N TRP A 281 7.68 -10.21 -33.54
CA TRP A 281 6.69 -9.56 -34.38
C TRP A 281 7.35 -8.71 -35.49
N LEU A 282 8.36 -7.90 -35.14
CA LEU A 282 9.08 -7.04 -36.10
C LEU A 282 9.78 -7.87 -37.19
N GLU A 283 10.48 -8.94 -36.80
CA GLU A 283 11.13 -9.86 -37.76
C GLU A 283 10.12 -10.49 -38.72
N SER A 284 8.95 -10.89 -38.20
CA SER A 284 7.89 -11.49 -39.01
C SER A 284 7.28 -10.47 -39.99
N TRP A 285 7.05 -9.24 -39.52
CA TRP A 285 6.56 -8.13 -40.33
C TRP A 285 7.51 -7.80 -41.48
N GLN A 286 8.83 -7.77 -41.22
CA GLN A 286 9.83 -7.53 -42.25
C GLN A 286 9.85 -8.61 -43.33
N LYS A 287 9.84 -9.90 -42.93
CA LYS A 287 9.86 -11.03 -43.88
C LYS A 287 8.67 -10.97 -44.84
N VAL A 288 7.48 -10.67 -44.33
CA VAL A 288 6.26 -10.56 -45.15
C VAL A 288 6.39 -9.41 -46.16
N ASN A 289 6.85 -8.22 -45.75
CA ASN A 289 6.93 -7.07 -46.64
C ASN A 289 8.08 -7.15 -47.65
N LEU A 290 9.21 -7.76 -47.29
CA LEU A 290 10.31 -8.00 -48.23
C LEU A 290 9.92 -9.01 -49.30
N ASN A 291 9.21 -10.08 -48.93
CA ASN A 291 8.70 -11.07 -49.89
C ASN A 291 7.58 -10.51 -50.79
N GLY A 292 6.73 -9.62 -50.25
CA GLY A 292 5.72 -8.92 -51.03
C GLY A 292 6.30 -7.93 -52.05
N ALA A 293 7.42 -7.27 -51.71
CA ALA A 293 8.12 -6.36 -52.62
C ALA A 293 8.91 -7.08 -53.73
N ALA A 294 9.33 -8.34 -53.51
CA ALA A 294 10.01 -9.16 -54.51
C ALA A 294 9.08 -9.82 -55.54
N MET A 295 7.76 -9.73 -55.35
CA MET A 295 6.73 -10.27 -56.26
C MET A 295 6.09 -9.22 -57.18
N ILE A 296 6.57 -7.98 -57.18
CA ILE A 296 6.17 -6.89 -58.09
C ILE A 296 7.33 -6.62 -59.05
#